data_AF-A0A2V7B7M9-F1
#
_entry.id   AF-A0A2V7B7M9-F1
#
_cell.length_a   1.000
_cell.length_b   1.000
_cell.length_c   1.000
_cell.angle_alpha   90.00
_cell.angle_beta   90.00
_cell.angle_gamma   90.00
#
_symmetry.space_group_name_H-M   'P 1'
#
loop_
_entity.id
_entity.type
_entity.pdbx_description
1 polymer ?
#
loop_
_entity_poly.entity_id
_entity_poly.type
_entity_poly.pdbx_seq_one_letter_code
_entity_poly.pdbx_strand_id
1 'polypeptide(L)'
;MRPLNELERRGEMRWRAEEHAWVADPDHVMRALTDAGFQEYKREIAKDNRSHATSGGIWQGLDPRTGVVATVIWHAASREAHVFIEIDGRP
;
A
#
# COMPACT_ATOMS: atom_id res chain seq x y z
N MET A 1 4.07 8.01 -8.74
CA MET A 1 2.66 8.34 -9.06
C MET A 1 2.10 7.65 -10.31
N ARG A 2 2.75 7.71 -11.49
CA ARG A 2 2.23 7.01 -12.69
C ARG A 2 1.86 5.51 -12.49
N PRO A 3 2.61 4.74 -11.68
CA PRO A 3 2.28 3.32 -11.47
C PRO A 3 1.00 3.07 -10.65
N LEU A 4 0.68 3.90 -9.64
CA LEU A 4 -0.57 3.77 -8.88
C LEU A 4 -1.79 4.11 -9.76
N ASN A 5 -1.68 5.15 -10.59
CA ASN A 5 -2.73 5.52 -11.55
C ASN A 5 -2.99 4.40 -12.57
N GLU A 6 -2.00 3.54 -12.84
CA GLU A 6 -2.16 2.38 -13.70
C GLU A 6 -2.93 1.25 -13.01
N LEU A 7 -2.67 0.98 -11.72
CA LEU A 7 -3.49 0.07 -10.93
C LEU A 7 -4.95 0.53 -10.89
N GLU A 8 -5.17 1.83 -10.73
CA GLU A 8 -6.50 2.43 -10.76
C GLU A 8 -7.18 2.23 -12.12
N ARG A 9 -6.49 2.58 -13.21
CA ARG A 9 -7.01 2.44 -14.58
C ARG A 9 -7.36 0.99 -14.93
N ARG A 10 -6.62 0.01 -14.40
CA ARG A 10 -6.87 -1.42 -14.60
C ARG A 10 -7.97 -1.98 -13.68
N GLY A 11 -8.46 -1.19 -12.73
CA GLY A 11 -9.45 -1.61 -11.74
C GLY A 11 -8.89 -2.50 -10.62
N GLU A 12 -7.56 -2.59 -10.50
CA GLU A 12 -6.85 -3.34 -9.46
C GLU A 12 -6.75 -2.54 -8.15
N MET A 13 -6.90 -1.22 -8.23
CA MET A 13 -6.94 -0.30 -7.09
C MET A 13 -8.15 0.62 -7.25
N ARG A 14 -9.01 0.75 -6.25
CA ARG A 14 -10.23 1.56 -6.34
C ARG A 14 -10.48 2.34 -5.07
N TRP A 15 -10.83 3.61 -5.19
CA TRP A 15 -11.21 4.43 -4.03
C TRP A 15 -12.60 4.03 -3.53
N ARG A 16 -12.72 3.73 -2.23
CA ARG A 16 -13.99 3.50 -1.54
C ARG A 16 -14.29 4.69 -0.64
N ALA A 17 -15.22 5.54 -1.06
CA ALA A 17 -15.56 6.77 -0.35
C ALA A 17 -16.10 6.52 1.08
N GLU A 18 -16.93 5.48 1.26
CA GLU A 18 -17.52 5.14 2.57
C GLU A 18 -16.47 4.72 3.61
N GLU A 19 -15.39 4.10 3.14
CA GLU A 19 -14.33 3.54 3.98
C GLU A 19 -13.11 4.47 4.07
N HIS A 20 -13.13 5.57 3.30
CA HIS A 20 -12.01 6.50 3.14
C HIS A 20 -10.68 5.80 2.85
N ALA A 21 -10.72 4.74 2.03
CA ALA A 21 -9.59 3.88 1.78
C ALA A 21 -9.52 3.45 0.30
N TRP A 22 -8.32 3.07 -0.13
CA TRP A 22 -8.15 2.31 -1.35
C TRP A 22 -8.46 0.85 -1.08
N VAL A 23 -9.12 0.20 -2.02
CA VAL A 23 -9.21 -1.26 -2.07
C VAL A 23 -8.26 -1.76 -3.15
N ALA A 24 -7.26 -2.52 -2.74
CA ALA A 24 -6.25 -3.10 -3.62
C ALA A 24 -5.51 -4.27 -2.97
N ASP A 25 -4.79 -5.07 -3.76
CA ASP A 25 -3.78 -5.98 -3.22
C ASP A 25 -2.55 -5.17 -2.74
N PRO A 26 -2.15 -5.27 -1.45
CA PRO A 26 -1.01 -4.53 -0.92
C PRO A 26 0.30 -4.83 -1.66
N ASP A 27 0.52 -6.07 -2.12
CA ASP A 27 1.74 -6.45 -2.85
C ASP A 27 1.79 -5.79 -4.23
N HIS A 28 0.64 -5.61 -4.90
CA HIS A 28 0.59 -4.83 -6.15
C HIS A 28 0.91 -3.35 -5.92
N VAL A 29 0.42 -2.76 -4.82
CA VAL A 29 0.72 -1.37 -4.45
C VAL A 29 2.22 -1.20 -4.14
N MET A 30 2.79 -2.07 -3.31
CA MET A 30 4.23 -2.05 -2.99
C MET A 30 5.09 -2.21 -4.24
N ARG A 31 4.71 -3.11 -5.15
CA ARG A 31 5.40 -3.31 -6.43
C ARG A 31 5.33 -2.06 -7.31
N ALA A 32 4.15 -1.45 -7.45
CA ALA A 32 3.99 -0.22 -8.22
C ALA A 32 4.83 0.94 -7.67
N LEU A 33 4.99 1.04 -6.34
CA LEU A 33 5.88 2.02 -5.72
C LEU A 33 7.36 1.66 -5.95
N THR A 34 7.71 0.38 -5.89
CA THR A 34 9.06 -0.08 -6.20
C THR A 34 9.46 0.24 -7.64
N ASP A 35 8.56 -0.04 -8.59
CA ASP A 35 8.72 0.29 -10.00
C ASP A 35 8.78 1.82 -10.24
N ALA A 36 8.24 2.62 -9.32
CA ALA A 36 8.37 4.09 -9.34
C ALA A 36 9.72 4.59 -8.81
N GLY A 37 10.57 3.71 -8.29
CA GLY A 37 11.91 4.04 -7.78
C GLY A 37 12.04 4.08 -6.26
N PHE A 38 10.96 3.80 -5.51
CA PHE A 38 11.05 3.67 -4.06
C PHE A 38 11.72 2.35 -3.68
N GLN A 39 12.73 2.40 -2.82
CA GLN A 39 13.40 1.21 -2.29
C GLN A 39 12.80 0.86 -0.94
N GLU A 40 12.44 -0.41 -0.74
CA GLU A 40 11.93 -0.88 0.57
C GLU A 40 12.96 -0.57 1.67
N TYR A 41 12.53 0.24 2.64
CA TYR A 41 13.31 0.57 3.83
C TYR A 41 12.80 -0.20 5.05
N LYS A 42 11.49 -0.44 5.13
CA LYS A 42 10.85 -1.14 6.25
C LYS A 42 9.63 -1.93 5.76
N ARG A 43 9.45 -3.15 6.27
CA ARG A 43 8.22 -3.93 6.12
C ARG A 43 7.89 -4.67 7.41
N GLU A 44 6.69 -4.47 7.92
CA GLU A 44 6.14 -5.18 9.09
C GLU A 44 4.77 -5.75 8.76
N ILE A 45 4.53 -6.99 9.16
CA ILE A 45 3.28 -7.72 8.87
C ILE A 45 2.60 -8.06 10.20
N ALA A 46 1.36 -7.62 10.34
CA ALA A 46 0.49 -8.01 11.45
C ALA A 46 -0.22 -9.33 11.11
N LYS A 47 -0.20 -10.27 12.05
CA LYS A 47 -0.88 -11.57 11.95
C LYS A 47 -1.99 -11.63 12.97
N ASP A 48 -3.15 -12.15 12.57
CA ASP A 48 -4.18 -12.55 13.52
C ASP A 48 -3.73 -13.84 14.21
N ASN A 49 -3.65 -13.81 15.54
CA ASN A 49 -3.18 -14.93 16.35
C ASN A 49 -4.16 -16.11 16.37
N ARG A 50 -5.44 -15.91 16.00
CA ARG A 50 -6.46 -16.98 15.97
C ARG A 50 -6.51 -17.71 14.64
N SER A 51 -6.36 -16.99 13.53
CA SER A 51 -6.45 -17.54 12.17
C SER A 51 -5.09 -17.75 11.50
N HIS A 52 -4.01 -17.22 12.08
CA HIS A 52 -2.68 -17.10 11.45
C HIS A 52 -2.67 -16.36 10.10
N ALA A 53 -3.80 -15.80 9.67
CA ALA A 53 -3.89 -14.98 8.48
C ALA A 53 -3.23 -13.62 8.73
N THR A 54 -2.66 -13.05 7.67
CA THR A 54 -2.21 -11.66 7.69
C THR A 54 -3.42 -10.77 7.94
N SER A 55 -3.42 -10.00 9.03
CA SER A 55 -4.48 -9.04 9.37
C SER A 55 -4.17 -7.64 8.86
N GLY A 56 -2.92 -7.37 8.50
CA GLY A 56 -2.49 -6.09 7.95
C GLY A 56 -0.97 -5.96 7.94
N GLY A 57 -0.51 -4.72 7.77
CA GLY A 57 0.90 -4.41 7.85
C GLY A 57 1.21 -2.97 7.49
N ILE A 58 2.50 -2.65 7.58
CA ILE A 58 3.06 -1.39 7.13
C ILE A 58 4.27 -1.68 6.25
N TRP A 59 4.40 -0.90 5.20
CA TRP A 59 5.56 -0.86 4.34
C TRP A 59 6.00 0.60 4.20
N GLN A 60 7.31 0.84 4.20
CA GLN A 60 7.87 2.14 3.91
C GLN A 60 8.97 2.01 2.87
N GLY A 61 8.93 2.85 1.85
CA GLY A 61 9.92 2.94 0.80
C GLY A 61 10.55 4.33 0.75
N LEU A 62 11.86 4.39 0.50
CA LEU A 62 12.63 5.61 0.36
C LEU A 62 13.02 5.79 -1.11
N ASP A 63 12.76 6.97 -1.69
CA ASP A 63 13.41 7.37 -2.93
C ASP A 63 14.81 7.94 -2.60
N PRO A 64 15.90 7.22 -2.91
CA PRO A 64 17.25 7.65 -2.52
C PRO A 64 17.72 8.90 -3.28
N ARG A 65 17.03 9.31 -4.36
CA ARG A 65 17.39 10.49 -5.15
C ARG A 65 16.85 11.78 -4.55
N THR A 66 15.69 11.69 -3.90
CA THR A 66 14.93 12.86 -3.41
C THR A 66 14.81 12.89 -1.89
N GLY A 67 14.99 11.75 -1.22
CA GLY A 67 14.76 11.59 0.22
C GLY A 67 13.28 11.42 0.60
N VAL A 68 12.38 11.40 -0.39
CA VAL A 68 10.93 11.24 -0.15
C VAL A 68 10.63 9.82 0.34
N VAL A 69 9.75 9.73 1.34
CA VAL A 69 9.25 8.46 1.87
C VAL A 69 7.82 8.22 1.39
N ALA A 70 7.57 7.01 0.89
CA ALA A 70 6.24 6.47 0.70
C ALA A 70 5.92 5.50 1.84
N THR A 71 4.79 5.69 2.50
CA THR A 71 4.27 4.80 3.54
C THR A 71 2.99 4.15 3.02
N VAL A 72 2.90 2.82 3.14
CA VAL A 72 1.70 2.04 2.82
C VAL A 72 1.29 1.31 4.08
N ILE A 73 0.07 1.55 4.54
CA ILE A 73 -0.55 0.80 5.63
C ILE A 73 -1.71 0.03 5.04
N TRP A 74 -1.85 -1.24 5.39
CA TRP A 74 -3.01 -2.01 4.97
C TRP A 74 -3.60 -2.82 6.11
N HIS A 75 -4.90 -3.06 5.98
CA HIS A 75 -5.66 -3.99 6.80
C HIS A 75 -6.34 -5.00 5.87
N ALA A 76 -6.12 -6.28 6.11
CA ALA A 76 -6.73 -7.35 5.35
C ALA A 76 -8.15 -7.60 5.87
N ALA A 77 -9.18 -7.24 5.08
CA ALA A 77 -10.53 -7.75 5.32
C ALA A 77 -10.75 -9.06 4.54
N SER A 78 -11.81 -9.78 4.87
CA SER A 78 -12.07 -11.17 4.43
C SER A 78 -12.11 -11.41 2.91
N ARG A 79 -12.12 -10.35 2.08
CA ARG A 79 -12.12 -10.44 0.60
C ARG A 79 -11.30 -9.36 -0.10
N GLU A 80 -11.13 -8.19 0.52
CA GLU A 80 -10.50 -7.01 -0.08
C GLU A 80 -9.67 -6.31 1.01
N ALA A 81 -8.41 -5.95 0.73
CA ALA A 81 -7.61 -5.20 1.70
C ALA A 81 -7.87 -3.71 1.56
N HIS A 82 -8.05 -3.03 2.70
CA HIS A 82 -8.04 -1.57 2.76
C HIS A 82 -6.59 -1.11 2.83
N VAL A 83 -6.24 -0.19 1.94
CA VAL A 83 -4.88 0.33 1.76
C VAL A 83 -4.91 1.85 1.89
N PHE A 84 -4.00 2.35 2.70
CA PHE A 84 -3.74 3.77 2.92
C PHE A 84 -2.33 4.05 2.44
N ILE A 85 -2.20 5.07 1.61
CA ILE A 85 -0.93 5.43 0.99
C ILE A 85 -0.66 6.87 1.41
N GLU A 86 0.56 7.13 1.85
CA GLU A 86 1.06 8.47 2.11
C GLU A 86 2.40 8.62 1.37
N ILE A 87 2.61 9.73 0.67
CA ILE A 87 3.87 10.07 0.05
C ILE A 87 4.26 11.47 0.50
N ASP A 88 5.42 11.60 1.14
CA ASP A 88 5.92 12.90 1.64
C ASP A 88 4.94 13.62 2.59
N GLY A 89 4.29 12.87 3.50
CA GLY A 89 3.29 13.45 4.41
C GLY A 89 1.93 13.74 3.77
N ARG A 90 1.70 13.30 2.52
CA ARG A 90 0.46 13.58 1.77
C ARG A 90 -0.30 12.28 1.45
N PRO A 91 -1.61 12.21 1.75
CA PRO A 91 -2.46 11.09 1.35
C PRO A 91 -2.62 10.94 -0.17
#